data_AF-X0VJQ2-F1
#
_entry.id   AF-X0VJQ2-F1
#
_cell.length_a   1.000
_cell.length_b   1.000
_cell.length_c   1.000
_cell.angle_alpha   90.00
_cell.angle_beta   90.00
_cell.angle_gamma   90.00
#
_symmetry.space_group_name_H-M   'P 1'
#
loop_
_entity.id
_entity.type
_entity.pdbx_description
1 polymer ?
#
loop_
_entity_poly.entity_id
_entity_poly.type
_entity_poly.pdbx_seq_one_letter_code
_entity_poly.pdbx_strand_id
1 'polypeptide(L)' 'RDVVRDVRWIPVSGGLPPGEYALKLGLYDLAGARRAAWSIDGTRFTDDVVPALAVSVTR' A
#
# COMPACT_ATOMS: atom_id res chain seq x y z
N ARG A 1 -13.76 -15.62 -15.02
CA ARG A 1 -12.75 -15.37 -13.97
C ARG A 1 -13.25 -14.13 -13.26
N ASP A 2 -13.71 -14.27 -12.03
CA ASP A 2 -14.39 -13.17 -11.35
C ASP A 2 -13.33 -12.29 -10.68
N VAL A 3 -13.32 -11.01 -11.04
CA VAL A 3 -12.45 -10.02 -10.41
C VAL A 3 -13.25 -9.37 -9.29
N VAL A 4 -12.89 -9.68 -8.04
CA VAL A 4 -13.40 -8.95 -6.89
C VAL A 4 -12.61 -7.65 -6.74
N ARG A 5 -13.32 -6.52 -6.72
CA ARG A 5 -12.73 -5.19 -6.49
C ARG A 5 -13.18 -4.68 -5.13
N ASP A 6 -12.23 -4.34 -4.26
CA ASP A 6 -12.47 -3.55 -3.06
C ASP A 6 -11.90 -2.15 -3.28
N VAL A 7 -12.73 -1.12 -3.12
CA VAL A 7 -12.37 0.28 -3.36
C VAL A 7 -12.47 1.04 -2.05
N ARG A 8 -11.38 1.68 -1.64
CA ARG A 8 -11.29 2.42 -0.38
C ARG A 8 -10.79 3.83 -0.65
N TRP A 9 -11.48 4.81 -0.05
CA TRP A 9 -11.05 6.20 -0.06
C TRP A 9 -10.17 6.46 1.17
N ILE A 10 -8.98 6.99 0.93
CA ILE A 10 -8.06 7.42 2.00
C ILE A 10 -8.08 8.95 1.99
N PRO A 11 -8.74 9.61 2.96
CA PRO A 11 -8.75 11.06 3.01
C PRO A 11 -7.35 11.59 3.29
N VAL A 12 -6.89 12.49 2.44
CA VAL A 12 -5.63 13.22 2.65
C VAL A 12 -5.95 14.52 3.39
N SER A 13 -5.24 14.80 4.49
CA SER A 13 -5.43 16.04 5.24
C SER A 13 -5.03 17.25 4.40
N GLY A 14 -5.82 18.33 4.40
CA GLY A 14 -5.50 19.55 3.64
C GLY A 14 -4.21 20.27 4.06
N GLY A 15 -3.64 19.92 5.22
CA GLY A 15 -2.34 20.41 5.68
C GLY A 15 -1.15 19.52 5.30
N LEU A 16 -1.35 18.52 4.43
CA LEU A 16 -0.25 17.63 4.02
C LEU A 16 0.80 18.45 3.26
N PRO A 17 2.08 18.41 3.65
CA PRO A 17 3.12 19.12 2.94
C PRO A 17 3.24 18.68 1.47
N PRO A 18 3.68 19.58 0.57
CA PRO A 18 4.03 19.17 -0.79
C PRO A 18 5.14 18.12 -0.78
N GLY A 19 5.01 17.11 -1.63
CA GLY A 19 5.99 16.03 -1.71
C GLY A 19 5.45 14.76 -2.37
N GLU A 20 6.34 13.77 -2.49
CA GLU A 20 6.03 12.45 -3.02
C GLU A 20 5.69 11.50 -1.88
N TYR A 21 4.51 10.90 -1.96
CA TYR A 21 4.01 9.95 -0.97
C TYR A 21 3.75 8.59 -1.62
N ALA A 22 4.25 7.53 -0.98
CA ALA A 22 3.99 6.16 -1.40
C ALA A 22 3.01 5.48 -0.44
N LEU A 23 1.89 5.00 -0.96
CA LEU A 23 0.99 4.11 -0.22
C LEU A 23 1.57 2.70 -0.27
N LYS A 24 1.86 2.14 0.90
CA LYS A 24 2.35 0.77 1.08
C LYS A 24 1.27 -0.07 1.75
N LEU A 25 1.05 -1.30 1.26
CA LEU A 25 0.07 -2.24 1.79
C LEU A 25 0.76 -3.42 2.46
N GLY A 26 0.40 -3.73 3.70
CA GLY A 26 0.82 -4.94 4.40
C GLY A 26 -0.39 -5.84 4.67
N LEU A 27 -0.20 -7.16 4.57
CA LEU A 27 -1.22 -8.14 4.94
C LEU A 27 -0.90 -8.66 6.35
N TYR A 28 -1.91 -8.69 7.22
CA TYR A 28 -1.78 -9.19 8.58
C TYR A 28 -2.70 -10.40 8.78
N ASP A 29 -2.27 -11.36 9.59
CA ASP A 29 -3.17 -12.41 10.07
C ASP A 29 -4.02 -11.94 11.25
N LEU A 30 -4.92 -12.82 11.71
CA LEU A 30 -5.81 -12.54 12.83
C LEU A 30 -5.08 -12.43 14.17
N ALA A 31 -3.84 -12.92 14.26
CA ALA A 31 -2.99 -12.77 15.43
C ALA A 31 -2.19 -11.45 15.40
N GLY A 32 -2.33 -10.66 14.33
CA GLY A 32 -1.65 -9.37 14.16
C GLY A 32 -0.23 -9.49 13.58
N ALA A 33 0.21 -10.67 13.14
CA ALA A 33 1.50 -10.84 12.51
C ALA A 33 1.44 -10.44 11.02
N ARG A 34 2.43 -9.64 10.58
CA ARG A 34 2.55 -9.26 9.17
C ARG A 34 3.03 -10.47 8.34
N ARG A 35 2.32 -10.75 7.25
CA ARG A 35 2.58 -11.84 6.31
C ARG A 35 3.60 -11.41 5.28
N ALA A 36 4.47 -12.33 4.88
CA ALA A 36 5.46 -12.07 3.84
C ALA A 36 4.80 -11.66 2.51
N ALA A 37 5.35 -10.62 1.88
CA ALA A 37 4.88 -10.12 0.60
C ALA A 37 5.93 -10.39 -0.49
N TRP A 38 5.47 -10.82 -1.66
CA TRP A 38 6.32 -11.27 -2.76
C TRP A 38 5.85 -10.62 -4.06
N SER A 39 6.79 -10.19 -4.90
CA SER A 39 6.52 -9.77 -6.27
C SER A 39 6.31 -10.99 -7.18
N ILE A 40 5.83 -10.73 -8.40
CA ILE A 40 5.51 -11.78 -9.37
C ILE A 40 6.72 -12.61 -9.80
N ASP A 41 7.92 -12.05 -9.70
CA ASP A 41 9.20 -12.71 -9.98
C ASP A 41 9.73 -13.53 -8.80
N GLY A 42 9.01 -13.57 -7.67
CA GLY A 42 9.43 -14.29 -6.47
C GLY A 42 10.44 -13.53 -5.62
N THR A 43 10.66 -12.24 -5.84
CA THR A 43 11.45 -11.40 -4.92
C THR A 43 10.59 -11.02 -3.71
N ARG A 44 11.14 -11.14 -2.49
CA ARG A 44 10.45 -10.69 -1.27
C ARG A 44 10.54 -9.17 -1.15
N PHE A 45 9.42 -8.51 -0.87
CA PHE A 45 9.41 -7.07 -0.60
C PHE A 45 10.05 -6.75 0.76
N THR A 46 10.81 -5.65 0.79
CA THR A 46 11.33 -5.08 2.05
C THR A 46 10.16 -4.76 2.98
N ASP A 47 10.33 -5.06 4.27
CA ASP A 47 9.31 -4.90 5.30
C ASP A 47 7.97 -5.60 4.99
N ASP A 48 7.93 -6.60 4.11
CA ASP A 48 6.69 -7.33 3.79
C ASP A 48 5.51 -6.42 3.40
N VAL A 49 5.81 -5.34 2.66
CA VAL A 49 4.81 -4.39 2.17
C VAL A 49 4.91 -4.17 0.66
N VAL A 50 3.75 -4.09 0.00
CA VAL A 50 3.63 -3.86 -1.44
C VAL A 50 3.38 -2.37 -1.69
N PRO A 51 4.21 -1.66 -2.49
CA PRO A 51 3.87 -0.33 -2.99
C PRO A 51 2.64 -0.41 -3.91
N ALA A 52 1.57 0.28 -3.56
CA ALA A 52 0.29 0.19 -4.27
C ALA A 52 -0.03 1.45 -5.07
N LEU A 53 0.42 2.61 -4.61
CA LEU A 53 0.17 3.89 -5.26
C LEU A 53 1.29 4.88 -4.90
N ALA A 54 1.68 5.71 -5.87
CA ALA A 54 2.47 6.91 -5.64
C ALA A 54 1.58 8.14 -5.87
N VAL A 55 1.65 9.12 -4.98
CA VAL A 55 0.86 10.34 -5.02
C VAL A 55 1.78 11.54 -4.84
N SER A 56 1.75 12.45 -5.80
CA SER A 56 2.40 13.76 -5.70
C SER A 56 1.42 14.76 -5.11
N VAL A 57 1.81 15.41 -4.03
CA VAL A 57 1.06 16.51 -3.43
C VAL A 57 1.71 17.81 -3.88
N THR A 58 0.97 18.58 -4.67
CA THR A 58 1.38 19.91 -5.09
C THR A 58 0.64 20.97 -4.28
N ARG A 59 1.19 22.19 -4.24
CA ARG A 59 0.55 23.34 -3.62
C ARG A 59 -0.61 23.87 -4.44
#